data_AF-A0A7J6WWE6-F1
#
_entry.id   AF-A0A7J6WWE6-F1
#
_cell.length_a   1.000
_cell.length_b   1.000
_cell.length_c   1.000
_cell.angle_alpha   90.00
_cell.angle_beta   90.00
_cell.angle_gamma   90.00
#
_symmetry.space_group_name_H-M   'P 1'
#
loop_
_entity.id
_entity.type
_entity.pdbx_description
1 polymer ?
#
loop_
_entity_poly.entity_id
_entity_poly.type
_entity_poly.pdbx_seq_one_letter_code
_entity_poly.pdbx_strand_id
1 'polypeptide(L)'
;MEFLRIMEDGIRTFMNFLKADKESHCKIFTDLFKRNRRIRVDPILLHFMKKTNTKKKKKIKDLYRASKCFRKKRLKEEDEMQILMCLIDLKVVSRVLKMSDISDEQLNWCEEKMSKVKVLEGKVLQRDSSPLFFPTH
;
A
#
# COMPACT_ATOMS: atom_id res chain seq x y z
N MET A 1 6.56 17.89 -26.41
CA MET A 1 5.16 18.07 -25.94
C MET A 1 4.56 16.80 -25.36
N GLU A 2 4.80 15.62 -25.95
CA GLU A 2 4.22 14.35 -25.47
C GLU A 2 4.64 13.95 -24.04
N PHE A 3 5.93 14.07 -23.69
CA PHE A 3 6.42 13.76 -22.34
C PHE A 3 5.76 14.63 -21.25
N LEU A 4 5.61 15.93 -21.50
CA LEU A 4 4.95 16.84 -20.56
C LEU A 4 3.48 16.43 -20.34
N ARG A 5 2.79 15.99 -21.39
CA ARG A 5 1.41 15.50 -21.30
C ARG A 5 1.34 14.20 -20.49
N ILE A 6 2.24 13.25 -20.70
CA ILE A 6 2.32 12.00 -19.91
C ILE A 6 2.55 12.32 -18.42
N MET A 7 3.44 13.26 -18.11
CA MET A 7 3.69 13.69 -16.74
C MET A 7 2.45 14.36 -16.13
N GLU A 8 1.77 15.23 -16.87
CA GLU A 8 0.53 15.86 -16.43
C GLU A 8 -0.58 14.83 -16.16
N ASP A 9 -0.78 13.90 -17.09
CA ASP A 9 -1.76 12.82 -16.97
C ASP A 9 -1.45 11.91 -15.77
N GLY A 10 -0.17 11.61 -15.54
CA GLY A 10 0.30 10.86 -14.37
C GLY A 10 0.00 11.58 -13.06
N ILE A 11 0.29 12.89 -12.97
CA ILE A 11 -0.02 13.72 -11.80
C ILE A 11 -1.53 13.78 -11.58
N ARG A 12 -2.32 14.01 -12.63
CA ARG A 12 -3.78 14.10 -12.56
C ARG A 12 -4.40 12.78 -12.10
N THR A 13 -3.91 11.66 -12.62
CA THR A 13 -4.29 10.31 -12.20
C THR A 13 -3.96 10.07 -10.72
N PHE A 14 -2.76 10.45 -10.29
CA PHE A 14 -2.35 10.34 -8.89
C PHE A 14 -3.20 11.23 -7.97
N MET A 15 -3.53 12.45 -8.38
CA MET A 15 -4.40 13.35 -7.62
C MET A 15 -5.81 12.79 -7.47
N ASN A 16 -6.37 12.19 -8.53
CA ASN A 16 -7.66 11.50 -8.46
C ASN A 16 -7.62 10.32 -7.47
N PHE A 17 -6.54 9.54 -7.49
CA PHE A 17 -6.31 8.48 -6.50
C PHE A 17 -6.29 9.02 -5.07
N LEU A 18 -5.58 10.12 -4.80
CA LEU A 18 -5.50 10.73 -3.47
C LEU A 18 -6.87 11.25 -2.97
N LYS A 19 -7.68 11.84 -3.85
CA LYS A 19 -9.04 12.29 -3.51
C LYS A 19 -9.93 11.10 -3.10
N ALA A 20 -9.90 10.03 -3.87
CA ALA A 20 -10.67 8.81 -3.58
C ALA A 20 -10.24 8.10 -2.30
N ASP A 21 -8.96 8.19 -1.90
CA ASP A 21 -8.48 7.62 -0.64
C ASP A 21 -8.99 8.40 0.59
N LYS A 22 -9.08 9.74 0.51
CA LYS A 22 -9.61 10.59 1.59
C LYS A 22 -11.10 10.36 1.87
N GLU A 23 -11.91 10.17 0.83
CA GLU A 23 -13.36 9.94 0.97
C GLU A 23 -13.69 8.63 1.73
N SER A 24 -12.78 7.66 1.72
CA SER A 24 -13.03 6.33 2.30
C SER A 24 -13.27 6.38 3.81
N HIS A 25 -12.68 7.31 4.56
CA HIS A 25 -12.81 7.32 6.02
C HIS A 25 -14.25 7.65 6.46
N CYS A 26 -14.93 8.61 5.82
CA CYS A 26 -16.32 8.93 6.15
C CYS A 26 -17.30 7.86 5.63
N LYS A 27 -17.03 7.31 4.43
CA LYS A 27 -17.89 6.29 3.81
C LYS A 27 -17.83 4.92 4.53
N ILE A 28 -16.68 4.55 5.12
CA ILE A 28 -16.54 3.32 5.93
C ILE A 28 -17.50 3.33 7.12
N PHE A 29 -17.64 4.48 7.81
CA PHE A 29 -18.57 4.61 8.93
C PHE A 29 -20.02 4.44 8.48
N THR A 30 -20.42 5.06 7.37
CA THR A 30 -21.78 4.92 6.83
C THR A 30 -22.09 3.51 6.31
N ASP A 31 -21.08 2.81 5.79
CA ASP A 31 -21.21 1.45 5.26
C ASP A 31 -21.32 0.39 6.35
N LEU A 32 -20.70 0.62 7.52
CA LEU A 32 -20.78 -0.29 8.66
C LEU A 32 -22.23 -0.43 9.18
N PHE A 33 -23.03 0.63 9.06
CA PHE A 33 -24.44 0.68 9.46
C PHE A 33 -25.39 -0.01 8.46
N LYS A 34 -25.01 -0.18 7.19
CA LYS A 34 -25.85 -0.78 6.13
C LYS A 34 -25.66 -2.30 6.03
N ARG A 35 -25.51 -2.97 7.16
CA ARG A 35 -25.02 -4.36 7.28
C ARG A 35 -25.91 -5.37 6.53
N ASN A 36 -25.59 -5.61 5.27
CA ASN A 36 -25.89 -6.84 4.53
C ASN A 36 -24.91 -7.05 3.36
N ARG A 37 -23.61 -6.86 3.60
CA ARG A 37 -22.57 -7.09 2.57
C ARG A 37 -22.17 -8.56 2.58
N ARG A 38 -22.47 -9.26 1.48
CA ARG A 38 -21.94 -10.59 1.20
C ARG A 38 -20.44 -10.43 0.95
N ILE A 39 -19.62 -10.74 1.95
CA ILE A 39 -18.17 -10.84 1.75
C ILE A 39 -17.96 -12.06 0.86
N ARG A 40 -17.47 -11.85 -0.37
CA ARG A 40 -17.19 -12.93 -1.33
C ARG A 40 -15.98 -13.77 -0.94
N VAL A 41 -15.06 -13.18 -0.17
CA VAL A 41 -13.78 -13.77 0.24
C VAL A 41 -13.82 -14.24 1.70
N ASP A 42 -12.93 -15.16 2.07
CA ASP A 42 -12.80 -15.61 3.47
C ASP A 42 -12.52 -14.41 4.42
N PRO A 43 -13.41 -14.12 5.38
CA PRO A 43 -13.22 -13.04 6.34
C PRO A 43 -11.96 -13.19 7.21
N ILE A 44 -11.56 -14.43 7.51
CA ILE A 44 -10.37 -14.71 8.33
C ILE A 44 -9.11 -14.33 7.55
N LEU A 45 -9.01 -14.79 6.31
CA LEU A 45 -7.92 -14.43 5.41
C LEU A 45 -7.83 -12.91 5.19
N LEU A 46 -8.95 -12.25 4.93
CA LEU A 46 -8.99 -10.79 4.75
C LEU A 46 -8.50 -10.05 6.01
N HIS A 47 -8.92 -10.49 7.20
CA HIS A 47 -8.45 -9.93 8.46
C HIS A 47 -6.95 -10.15 8.66
N PHE A 48 -6.46 -11.36 8.39
CA PHE A 48 -5.04 -11.69 8.45
C PHE A 48 -4.20 -10.78 7.54
N MET A 49 -4.62 -10.59 6.28
CA MET A 49 -3.93 -9.71 5.33
C MET A 49 -3.89 -8.26 5.81
N LYS A 50 -4.99 -7.73 6.37
CA LYS A 50 -5.02 -6.38 6.97
C LYS A 50 -4.03 -6.23 8.13
N LYS A 51 -3.94 -7.24 9.00
CA LYS A 51 -3.01 -7.28 10.13
C LYS A 51 -1.56 -7.33 9.65
N THR A 52 -1.27 -8.19 8.69
CA THR A 52 0.06 -8.34 8.08
C THR A 52 0.52 -7.04 7.42
N ASN A 53 -0.33 -6.40 6.62
CA ASN A 53 -0.05 -5.11 6.00
C ASN A 53 0.28 -4.02 7.04
N THR A 54 -0.53 -3.95 8.11
CA THR A 54 -0.34 -2.97 9.19
C THR A 54 0.97 -3.19 9.93
N LYS A 55 1.32 -4.46 10.21
CA LYS A 55 2.58 -4.83 10.88
C LYS A 55 3.80 -4.48 10.02
N LYS A 56 3.78 -4.81 8.73
CA LYS A 56 4.86 -4.45 7.78
C LYS A 56 5.02 -2.93 7.69
N LYS A 57 3.93 -2.19 7.55
CA LYS A 57 3.93 -0.73 7.47
C LYS A 57 4.52 -0.10 8.72
N LYS A 58 4.16 -0.60 9.92
CA LYS A 58 4.72 -0.12 11.19
C LYS A 58 6.24 -0.34 11.22
N LYS A 59 6.70 -1.56 10.90
CA LYS A 59 8.13 -1.90 10.89
C LYS A 59 8.92 -0.95 9.97
N ILE A 60 8.44 -0.69 8.76
CA ILE A 60 9.12 0.21 7.80
C ILE A 60 9.14 1.65 8.28
N LYS A 61 8.04 2.15 8.85
CA LYS A 61 8.00 3.49 9.45
C LYS A 61 8.97 3.65 10.61
N ASP A 62 9.10 2.63 11.44
CA ASP A 62 10.03 2.65 12.57
C ASP A 62 11.49 2.69 12.08
N LEU A 63 11.82 1.99 10.98
CA LEU A 63 13.12 2.10 10.32
C LEU A 63 13.39 3.49 9.76
N TYR A 64 12.42 4.06 9.05
CA TYR A 64 12.51 5.41 8.49
C TYR A 64 12.70 6.49 9.57
N ARG A 65 12.01 6.35 10.71
CA ARG A 65 12.17 7.26 11.84
C ARG A 65 13.52 7.10 12.52
N ALA A 66 13.96 5.85 12.69
CA ALA A 66 15.25 5.55 13.29
C ALA A 66 16.41 6.13 12.46
N SER A 67 16.33 6.11 11.13
CA SER A 67 17.37 6.70 10.27
C SER A 67 17.43 8.23 10.28
N LYS A 68 16.31 8.90 10.54
CA LYS A 68 16.26 10.37 10.66
C LYS A 68 16.69 10.86 12.06
N CYS A 69 16.82 9.98 13.05
CA CYS A 69 17.32 10.35 14.36
C CYS A 69 18.80 10.76 14.29
N PHE A 70 19.12 11.96 14.77
CA PHE A 70 20.47 12.57 14.71
C PHE A 70 21.60 11.69 15.28
N ARG A 71 21.28 10.72 16.15
CA ARG A 71 22.25 9.78 16.72
C ARG A 71 22.64 8.63 15.80
N LYS A 72 22.07 8.51 14.59
CA LYS A 72 22.33 7.43 13.64
C LYS A 72 22.83 7.96 12.30
N LYS A 73 23.60 7.13 11.60
CA LYS A 73 24.08 7.40 10.23
C LYS A 73 22.86 7.68 9.33
N ARG A 74 22.86 8.84 8.66
CA ARG A 74 21.85 9.18 7.66
C ARG A 74 21.82 8.12 6.57
N LEU A 75 20.62 7.78 6.09
CA LEU A 75 20.46 6.89 4.95
C LEU A 75 20.99 7.55 3.68
N LYS A 76 21.37 6.73 2.70
CA LYS A 76 21.60 7.22 1.35
C LYS A 76 20.26 7.58 0.71
N GLU A 77 20.29 8.49 -0.26
CA GLU A 77 19.08 8.92 -0.97
C GLU A 77 18.35 7.73 -1.63
N GLU A 78 19.10 6.77 -2.16
CA GLU A 78 18.53 5.55 -2.74
C GLU A 78 17.78 4.72 -1.70
N ASP A 79 18.29 4.62 -0.47
CA ASP A 79 17.63 3.87 0.61
C ASP A 79 16.33 4.58 1.04
N GLU A 80 16.33 5.92 1.10
CA GLU A 80 15.13 6.70 1.39
C GLU A 80 14.05 6.51 0.32
N MET A 81 14.46 6.50 -0.95
CA MET A 81 13.58 6.20 -2.08
C MET A 81 13.01 4.78 -1.98
N GLN A 82 13.82 3.78 -1.67
CA GLN A 82 13.35 2.40 -1.47
C GLN A 82 12.34 2.30 -0.33
N ILE A 83 12.57 3.00 0.78
CA ILE A 83 11.60 3.07 1.89
C ILE A 83 10.30 3.70 1.44
N LEU A 84 10.36 4.83 0.74
CA LEU A 84 9.16 5.50 0.23
C LEU A 84 8.37 4.57 -0.69
N MET A 85 9.05 3.88 -1.62
CA MET A 85 8.44 2.95 -2.55
C MET A 85 7.78 1.76 -1.84
N CYS A 86 8.43 1.19 -0.83
CA CYS A 86 7.82 0.14 0.00
C CYS A 86 6.57 0.65 0.74
N LEU A 87 6.60 1.88 1.26
CA LEU A 87 5.45 2.49 1.94
C LEU A 87 4.28 2.74 0.97
N ILE A 88 4.57 3.09 -0.28
CA ILE A 88 3.57 3.25 -1.34
C ILE A 88 2.89 1.91 -1.63
N ASP A 89 3.65 0.83 -1.85
CA ASP A 89 3.06 -0.50 -2.10
C ASP A 89 2.12 -0.94 -0.96
N LEU A 90 2.56 -0.80 0.29
CA LEU A 90 1.73 -1.14 1.47
C LEU A 90 0.51 -0.21 1.62
N LYS A 91 0.59 1.03 1.14
CA LYS A 91 -0.55 1.96 1.12
C LYS A 91 -1.56 1.55 0.05
N VAL A 92 -1.12 1.15 -1.13
CA VAL A 92 -1.99 0.64 -2.20
C VAL A 92 -2.68 -0.64 -1.73
N VAL A 93 -1.95 -1.62 -1.17
CA VAL A 93 -2.55 -2.84 -0.59
C VAL A 93 -3.58 -2.49 0.48
N SER A 94 -3.27 -1.55 1.37
CA SER A 94 -4.23 -1.10 2.40
C SER A 94 -5.54 -0.55 1.81
N ARG A 95 -5.50 0.04 0.61
CA ARG A 95 -6.68 0.61 -0.05
C ARG A 95 -7.52 -0.47 -0.71
N VAL A 96 -6.88 -1.46 -1.33
CA VAL A 96 -7.54 -2.64 -1.93
C VAL A 96 -8.25 -3.45 -0.85
N LEU A 97 -7.58 -3.75 0.27
CA LEU A 97 -8.17 -4.48 1.41
C LEU A 97 -9.35 -3.73 2.07
N LYS A 98 -9.54 -2.44 1.78
CA LYS A 98 -10.68 -1.62 2.26
C LYS A 98 -11.83 -1.54 1.24
N MET A 99 -11.70 -2.11 0.06
CA MET A 99 -12.79 -2.17 -0.92
C MET A 99 -13.97 -2.94 -0.35
N SER A 100 -15.17 -2.52 -0.72
CA SER A 100 -16.43 -3.12 -0.27
C SER A 100 -16.71 -4.47 -0.92
N ASP A 101 -16.20 -4.67 -2.13
CA ASP A 101 -16.31 -5.88 -2.94
C ASP A 101 -14.91 -6.19 -3.47
N ILE A 102 -14.20 -7.08 -2.79
CA ILE A 102 -12.85 -7.52 -3.14
C ILE A 102 -12.96 -8.95 -3.67
N SER A 103 -12.28 -9.26 -4.77
CA SER A 103 -12.21 -10.62 -5.33
C SER A 103 -11.03 -11.41 -4.74
N ASP A 104 -11.05 -12.75 -4.89
CA ASP A 104 -9.93 -13.60 -4.47
C ASP A 104 -8.64 -13.27 -5.25
N GLU A 105 -8.76 -12.94 -6.54
CA GLU A 105 -7.62 -12.49 -7.35
C GLU A 105 -6.98 -11.21 -6.79
N GLN A 106 -7.81 -10.24 -6.38
CA GLN A 106 -7.33 -9.01 -5.75
C GLN A 106 -6.69 -9.27 -4.37
N LEU A 107 -7.17 -10.29 -3.64
CA LEU A 107 -6.61 -10.69 -2.36
C LEU A 107 -5.25 -11.38 -2.54
N ASN A 108 -5.13 -12.27 -3.52
CA ASN A 108 -3.86 -12.89 -3.92
C ASN A 108 -2.86 -11.84 -4.42
N TRP A 109 -3.33 -10.87 -5.19
CA TRP A 109 -2.51 -9.72 -5.61
C TRP A 109 -1.99 -8.94 -4.39
N CYS A 110 -2.82 -8.73 -3.36
CA CYS A 110 -2.37 -8.07 -2.14
C CYS A 110 -1.26 -8.87 -1.44
N GLU A 111 -1.40 -10.18 -1.36
CA GLU A 111 -0.39 -11.07 -0.77
C GLU A 111 0.93 -10.99 -1.55
N GLU A 112 0.89 -11.14 -2.87
CA GLU A 112 2.08 -11.07 -3.72
C GLU A 112 2.74 -9.69 -3.65
N LYS A 113 1.94 -8.62 -3.71
CA LYS A 113 2.46 -7.25 -3.59
C LYS A 113 3.16 -7.03 -2.25
N MET A 114 2.61 -7.57 -1.16
CA MET A 114 3.25 -7.51 0.15
C MET A 114 4.50 -8.38 0.24
N SER A 115 4.54 -9.55 -0.42
CA SER A 115 5.68 -10.47 -0.36
C SER A 115 6.94 -9.87 -1.02
N LYS A 116 6.73 -9.01 -2.04
CA LYS A 116 7.78 -8.22 -2.71
C LYS A 116 8.40 -7.12 -1.84
N VAL A 117 7.81 -6.81 -0.68
CA VAL A 117 8.36 -5.87 0.31
C VAL A 117 9.13 -6.66 1.38
N LYS A 118 10.46 -6.70 1.25
CA LYS A 118 11.37 -7.42 2.15
C LYS A 118 12.13 -6.47 3.07
N VAL A 119 12.26 -6.86 4.34
CA VAL A 119 13.06 -6.14 5.35
C VAL A 119 14.23 -7.04 5.75
N LEU A 120 15.41 -6.76 5.17
CA LEU A 120 16.65 -7.48 5.44
C LEU A 120 17.37 -6.85 6.64
N GLU A 121 17.76 -7.69 7.60
CA GLU A 121 18.60 -7.33 8.77
C GLU A 121 18.18 -6.05 9.54
N GLY A 122 16.89 -5.71 9.48
CA GLY A 122 16.34 -4.53 10.14
C GLY A 122 16.91 -3.19 9.63
N LYS A 123 17.53 -3.14 8.45
CA LYS A 123 18.05 -1.89 7.88
C LYS A 123 17.83 -1.75 6.37
N VAL A 124 18.04 -2.81 5.60
CA VAL A 124 17.96 -2.74 4.13
C VAL A 124 16.58 -3.19 3.67
N LEU A 125 15.92 -2.33 2.90
CA LEU A 125 14.67 -2.67 2.25
C LEU A 125 14.97 -3.06 0.81
N GLN A 126 14.51 -4.25 0.44
CA GLN A 126 14.53 -4.67 -0.94
C GLN A 126 13.08 -4.74 -1.43
N ARG A 127 12.81 -3.92 -2.45
CA ARG A 127 11.59 -3.97 -3.22
C ARG A 127 11.90 -4.63 -4.56
N ASP A 128 11.20 -5.70 -4.87
CA ASP A 128 11.19 -6.18 -6.25
C ASP A 128 10.47 -5.15 -7.13
N SER A 129 11.17 -4.62 -8.14
CA SER A 129 10.65 -3.59 -9.05
C SER A 129 9.82 -4.16 -10.20
N SER A 130 9.64 -5.49 -10.26
CA SER A 130 8.76 -6.12 -11.24
C SER A 130 7.35 -5.52 -11.18
N PRO A 131 6.80 -5.05 -12.32
CA PRO A 131 5.45 -4.53 -12.33
C PRO A 131 4.49 -5.67 -11.98
N LEU A 132 3.64 -5.42 -10.99
CA LEU A 132 2.54 -6.31 -10.65
C LEU A 132 1.24 -5.58 -10.98
N PHE A 133 0.63 -5.96 -12.11
CA PHE A 133 -0.61 -5.36 -12.60
C PHE A 133 -1.78 -5.73 -11.69
N PHE A 134 -2.66 -4.78 -11.47
CA PHE A 134 -3.84 -4.97 -10.61
C PHE A 134 -4.94 -5.70 -11.39
N PRO A 135 -5.55 -6.77 -10.83
CA PRO A 135 -6.65 -7.47 -11.49
C PRO A 135 -7.94 -6.63 -11.45
N THR A 136 -8.45 -6.29 -12.63
CA THR A 136 -9.61 -5.41 -12.82
C THR A 136 -10.95 -6.14 -12.92
N HIS A 137 -10.94 -7.48 -12.93
CA HIS A 137 -12.12 -8.32 -13.18
C HIS A 137 -12.44 -9.21 -11.97
#